data_AF-A0A419L473-F1
#
_entry.id   AF-A0A419L473-F1
#
_cell.length_a   1.000
_cell.length_b   1.000
_cell.length_c   1.000
_cell.angle_alpha   90.00
_cell.angle_beta   90.00
_cell.angle_gamma   90.00
#
_symmetry.space_group_name_H-M   'P 1'
#
loop_
_entity.id
_entity.type
_entity.pdbx_description
1 polymer ?
#
loop_
_entity_poly.entity_id
_entity_poly.type
_entity_poly.pdbx_seq_one_letter_code
_entity_poly.pdbx_strand_id
1 'polypeptide(L)' 'MVIDVVRAVKLALDRGISGPLISISSYAFKHPPVQVEDHIARRWVEEFIQGKRER' A
#
# COMPACT_ATOMS: atom_id res chain seq x y z
N MET A 1 -5.23 -8.76 -6.66
CA MET A 1 -4.88 -7.33 -6.83
C MET A 1 -6.00 -6.40 -6.37
N VAL A 2 -7.19 -6.36 -6.99
CA VAL A 2 -8.26 -5.43 -6.56
C VAL A 2 -8.73 -5.68 -5.13
N ILE A 3 -8.93 -6.94 -4.75
CA ILE A 3 -9.32 -7.32 -3.37
C ILE A 3 -8.26 -6.86 -2.34
N ASP A 4 -6.98 -6.94 -2.69
CA ASP A 4 -5.87 -6.51 -1.83
C ASP A 4 -5.89 -5.00 -1.61
N VAL A 5 -6.13 -4.24 -2.68
CA VAL A 5 -6.27 -2.78 -2.63
C VAL A 5 -7.45 -2.39 -1.73
N VAL A 6 -8.63 -3.01 -1.91
CA VAL A 6 -9.81 -2.70 -1.08
C VAL A 6 -9.54 -2.97 0.40
N ARG A 7 -8.88 -4.09 0.72
CA ARG A 7 -8.50 -4.43 2.10
C ARG A 7 -7.48 -3.44 2.68
N ALA A 8 -6.48 -3.04 1.90
CA ALA A 8 -5.48 -2.06 2.31
C ALA A 8 -6.12 -0.67 2.56
N VAL A 9 -7.08 -0.26 1.73
CA VAL A 9 -7.84 0.98 1.94
C VAL A 9 -8.68 0.90 3.21
N LYS A 10 -9.36 -0.22 3.46
CA LYS A 10 -10.12 -0.39 4.71
C LYS A 10 -9.21 -0.29 5.93
N LEU A 11 -8.03 -0.92 5.87
CA LEU A 11 -7.03 -0.84 6.94
C LEU A 11 -6.52 0.59 7.17
N ALA A 12 -6.31 1.37 6.10
CA ALA A 12 -5.93 2.77 6.19
C ALA A 12 -7.03 3.62 6.86
N LEU A 13 -8.29 3.41 6.47
CA LEU A 13 -9.44 4.08 7.06
C LEU A 13 -9.55 3.80 8.56
N ASP A 14 -9.36 2.54 8.97
CA ASP A 14 -9.39 2.15 10.39
C ASP A 14 -8.27 2.78 11.21
N ARG A 15 -7.16 3.14 10.56
CA ARG A 15 -6.02 3.83 11.17
C ARG A 15 -6.09 5.35 11.05
N GLY A 16 -7.15 5.90 10.46
CA GLY A 16 -7.29 7.34 10.22
C GLY A 16 -6.30 7.92 9.21
N ILE A 17 -5.73 7.08 8.34
CA ILE A 17 -4.72 7.46 7.35
C ILE A 17 -5.42 7.97 6.10
N SER A 18 -5.01 9.14 5.62
CA SER A 18 -5.54 9.80 4.44
C SER A 18 -4.45 10.04 3.38
N GLY A 19 -4.90 10.28 2.15
CA GLY A 19 -4.02 10.46 1.00
C GLY A 19 -3.58 9.16 0.34
N PRO A 20 -2.62 9.22 -0.60
CA PRO A 20 -2.19 8.05 -1.37
C PRO A 20 -1.50 6.98 -0.50
N LEU A 21 -1.96 5.73 -0.59
CA LEU A 21 -1.30 4.58 0.01
C LEU A 21 -0.16 4.09 -0.88
N ILE A 22 1.04 4.66 -0.70
CA ILE A 22 2.20 4.41 -1.54
C ILE A 22 2.55 2.92 -1.61
N SER A 23 2.52 2.21 -0.49
CA SER A 23 2.85 0.78 -0.37
C SER A 23 2.05 -0.07 -1.36
N ILE A 24 0.71 -0.06 -1.22
CA ILE A 24 -0.15 -0.85 -2.10
C ILE A 24 -0.20 -0.27 -3.50
N SER A 25 -0.02 1.04 -3.66
CA SER A 25 -0.05 1.66 -4.98
C SER A 25 1.13 1.22 -5.83
N SER A 26 2.34 1.29 -5.28
CA SER A 26 3.58 0.83 -5.92
C SER A 26 3.55 -0.66 -6.27
N TYR A 27 2.76 -1.47 -5.55
CA TYR A 27 2.63 -2.90 -5.83
C TYR A 27 1.50 -3.22 -6.84
N ALA A 28 0.41 -2.45 -6.83
CA ALA A 28 -0.83 -2.83 -7.51
C ALA A 28 -1.10 -2.11 -8.84
N PHE A 29 -0.44 -0.98 -9.13
CA PHE A 29 -0.72 -0.17 -10.30
C PHE A 29 0.48 -0.02 -11.23
N LYS A 30 0.21 0.14 -12.53
CA LYS A 30 1.25 0.37 -13.56
C LYS A 30 1.89 1.76 -13.48
N HIS A 31 1.12 2.76 -13.05
CA HIS A 31 1.56 4.15 -12.90
C HIS A 31 1.29 4.64 -11.48
N PRO A 32 2.02 4.12 -10.48
CA PRO A 32 1.86 4.55 -9.10
C PRO A 32 2.49 5.94 -8.88
N PRO A 33 2.12 6.66 -7.81
CA PRO A 33 2.78 7.92 -7.44
C PRO A 33 4.28 7.77 -7.18
N VAL A 34 4.71 6.58 -6.74
CA VAL A 34 6.13 6.21 -6.56
C VAL A 34 6.34 4.84 -7.21
N GLN A 35 7.19 4.77 -8.24
CA GLN A 35 7.64 3.51 -8.83
C GLN A 35 8.87 2.99 -8.08
N VAL A 36 8.83 1.70 -7.74
CA VAL A 36 9.96 0.97 -7.17
C VAL A 36 9.95 -0.45 -7.74
N GLU A 37 11.04 -1.19 -7.55
CA GLU A 37 11.08 -2.60 -7.93
C GLU A 37 10.06 -3.43 -7.15
N ASP A 38 9.51 -4.46 -7.80
CA ASP A 38 8.42 -5.30 -7.27
C ASP A 38 8.71 -5.88 -5.88
N HIS A 39 9.96 -6.28 -5.63
CA HIS A 39 10.36 -6.86 -4.36
C HIS A 39 10.34 -5.84 -3.21
N ILE A 40 10.59 -4.55 -3.52
CA ILE A 40 10.50 -3.43 -2.58
C ILE A 40 9.03 -3.11 -2.32
N ALA A 41 8.23 -2.99 -3.38
CA ALA A 41 6.79 -2.73 -3.28
C ALA A 41 6.07 -3.79 -2.43
N ARG A 42 6.41 -5.07 -2.63
CA ARG A 42 5.89 -6.17 -1.83
C ARG A 42 6.24 -6.01 -0.34
N ARG A 43 7.50 -5.68 -0.02
CA ARG A 43 7.94 -5.46 1.36
C ARG A 43 7.18 -4.31 2.01
N TRP A 44 6.97 -3.21 1.28
CA TRP A 44 6.19 -2.08 1.79
C TRP A 44 4.76 -2.46 2.12
N VAL A 45 4.10 -3.29 1.29
CA VAL A 45 2.76 -3.82 1.60
C VAL A 45 2.77 -4.65 2.88
N GLU A 46 3.77 -5.53 3.06
CA GLU A 46 3.93 -6.33 4.27
C GLU A 46 4.15 -5.46 5.52
N GLU A 47 5.00 -4.44 5.43
CA GLU A 47 5.24 -3.45 6.50
C GLU A 47 3.99 -2.64 6.82
N PHE A 48 3.23 -2.22 5.80
CA PHE A 48 1.97 -1.51 5.97
C PHE A 48 0.95 -2.39 6.70
N ILE A 49 0.78 -3.66 6.30
CA ILE A 49 -0.12 -4.60 6.99
C ILE A 49 0.28 -4.76 8.46
N GLN A 50 1.58 -4.91 8.73
CA GLN A 50 2.14 -5.04 10.09
C GLN A 50 2.08 -3.74 10.91
N GLY A 51 1.70 -2.60 10.32
CA GLY A 51 1.66 -1.31 11.02
C GLY A 51 3.04 -0.70 11.26
N LYS A 52 4.09 -1.22 10.61
CA LYS A 52 5.45 -0.66 10.66
C LYS A 52 5.64 0.53 9.70
N ARG A 53 4.70 0.69 8.77
CA ARG A 53 4.68 1.74 7.76
C ARG A 53 3.31 2.40 7.71
N GLU A 54 3.31 3.72 7.56
CA GLU A 54 2.09 4.53 7.52
C GLU A 54 1.40 4.46 6.13
N ARG A 55 2.15 4.59 5.02
CA ARG A 55 1.59 4.74 3.66
C ARG A 55 2.33 3.94 2.61
#